data_AF-A0A7V3NU18-F1
#
_entry.id   AF-A0A7V3NU18-F1
#
_cell.length_a   1.000
_cell.length_b   1.000
_cell.length_c   1.000
_cell.angle_alpha   90.00
_cell.angle_beta   90.00
_cell.angle_gamma   90.00
#
_symmetry.space_group_name_H-M   'P 1'
#
loop_
_entity.id
_entity.type
_entity.pdbx_description
1 polymer ?
#
loop_
_entity_poly.entity_id
_entity_poly.type
_entity_poly.pdbx_seq_one_letter_code
_entity_poly.pdbx_strand_id
1 'polypeptide(L)'
;MVDDRTAPIASQYKKLFRLPSTNIALLGSILFTLVISAPFYLITSPVDRNIWLTLCTLTSIVLIAYVDTHLTSFSPISSFRRALFALFFQLFPLTTLSFCSLLLLLFGLISQYHFLSLFLLTTSYCVSIRFFLLYSLFYQSLRKTILPALLLPIALYALILVMYRIPPLITILSIMFGLILLGSTIIYIKYIDQVGLKLIKVSSLKLLVSYLQSWVSSVPDELESILEKYSIQSTIRTYQINLCGNKDKATLLVPGIHPGPFAPIGSYNLPADIINFFKKKSISAMVFHSPSSHAINLPSKKELNKYLLSLDLQEKVQITKGNTCSKPLKITKNKSTVTGLMLNDVIIAFLSLAPYGVEDIPPEMSDYIKQLVDKETIKDIILIDSHNSLGPTISDQDLDDLKNCLKLLAEKLKTEPKYDFNFGFTSLDDKSFPEVGEGGISCVCLSVVDKSYLLYSIDSNNAIPSFKPSLERELANSNLSLLEICTTDSHFSSGKMETAKGYYALGELSSGEELIKKLVDMAVTVCSKTEKGHFQANYCSSTLNILGQEQIDRYSRFLQEVLSHAKKGAIALTIFAVFALTIFILTVGLFSWQ
;
A
#
# COMPACT_ATOMS: atom_id res chain seq x y z
N MET A 1 8.74 8.95 2.06
CA MET A 1 9.76 8.37 1.15
C MET A 1 10.45 7.31 1.97
N VAL A 2 9.95 6.08 1.83
CA VAL A 2 10.31 4.89 2.61
C VAL A 2 11.79 4.55 2.43
N ASP A 3 12.43 3.85 3.38
CA ASP A 3 13.74 3.16 3.25
C ASP A 3 14.09 2.92 1.77
N ASP A 4 15.25 3.38 1.30
CA ASP A 4 15.67 3.42 -0.13
C ASP A 4 15.39 2.10 -0.88
N ARG A 5 15.28 1.00 -0.13
CA ARG A 5 15.01 -0.37 -0.61
C ARG A 5 13.53 -0.67 -0.84
N THR A 6 12.62 -0.05 -0.11
CA THR A 6 11.16 -0.17 -0.26
C THR A 6 10.56 0.97 -1.10
N ALA A 7 11.30 2.08 -1.27
CA ALA A 7 10.95 3.16 -2.18
C ALA A 7 10.55 2.72 -3.60
N PRO A 8 11.20 1.71 -4.24
CA PRO A 8 10.78 1.20 -5.53
C PRO A 8 9.37 0.61 -5.52
N ILE A 9 8.97 -0.03 -4.42
CA ILE A 9 7.65 -0.62 -4.25
C ILE A 9 6.62 0.50 -4.00
N ALA A 10 6.89 1.40 -3.06
CA ALA A 10 6.02 2.52 -2.74
C ALA A 10 5.79 3.46 -3.94
N SER A 11 6.80 3.66 -4.79
CA SER A 11 6.69 4.48 -6.00
C SER A 11 5.64 3.95 -6.99
N GLN A 12 5.30 2.65 -6.94
CA GLN A 12 4.28 2.08 -7.80
C GLN A 12 2.86 2.44 -7.36
N TYR A 13 2.66 2.91 -6.12
CA TYR A 13 1.32 3.34 -5.67
C TYR A 13 0.77 4.48 -6.51
N LYS A 14 1.62 5.34 -7.07
CA LYS A 14 1.22 6.42 -7.99
C LYS A 14 0.59 5.90 -9.30
N LYS A 15 0.81 4.63 -9.64
CA LYS A 15 0.23 3.99 -10.83
C LYS A 15 -1.11 3.32 -10.56
N LEU A 16 -1.51 3.23 -9.30
CA LEU A 16 -2.80 2.68 -8.92
C LEU A 16 -3.89 3.71 -9.22
N PHE A 17 -4.96 3.27 -9.87
CA PHE A 17 -6.09 4.13 -10.23
C PHE A 17 -7.41 3.42 -9.95
N ARG A 18 -8.46 4.20 -9.74
CA ARG A 18 -9.82 3.68 -9.58
C ARG A 18 -10.54 3.71 -10.92
N LEU A 19 -11.22 2.61 -11.26
CA LEU A 19 -12.08 2.58 -12.43
C LEU A 19 -13.35 3.41 -12.20
N PRO A 20 -13.82 4.16 -13.21
CA PRO A 20 -15.10 4.87 -13.16
C PRO A 20 -16.29 3.96 -12.83
N SER A 21 -17.44 4.55 -12.49
CA SER A 21 -18.65 3.80 -12.14
C SER A 21 -19.17 2.94 -13.29
N THR A 22 -20.01 1.94 -12.98
CA THR A 22 -20.65 1.07 -13.98
C THR A 22 -21.46 1.87 -15.00
N ASN A 23 -22.10 2.97 -14.59
CA ASN A 23 -22.85 3.84 -15.50
C ASN A 23 -21.94 4.50 -16.55
N ILE A 24 -20.76 4.96 -16.12
CA ILE A 24 -19.74 5.50 -17.04
C ILE A 24 -19.23 4.41 -17.97
N ALA A 25 -19.04 3.19 -17.48
CA ALA A 25 -18.66 2.05 -18.32
C ALA A 25 -19.74 1.73 -19.38
N LEU A 26 -21.02 1.76 -19.02
CA LEU A 26 -22.10 1.53 -19.98
C LEU A 26 -22.17 2.63 -21.05
N LEU A 27 -22.05 3.90 -20.66
CA LEU A 27 -21.94 5.02 -21.61
C LEU A 27 -20.71 4.89 -22.51
N GLY A 28 -19.57 4.48 -21.94
CA GLY A 28 -18.35 4.18 -22.69
C GLY A 28 -18.55 3.06 -23.73
N SER A 29 -19.34 2.04 -23.40
CA SER A 29 -19.66 0.94 -24.33
C SER A 29 -20.43 1.44 -25.55
N ILE A 30 -21.38 2.38 -25.34
CA ILE A 30 -22.11 3.03 -26.44
C ILE A 30 -21.13 3.81 -27.31
N LEU A 31 -20.28 4.65 -26.71
CA LEU A 31 -19.30 5.45 -27.44
C LEU A 31 -18.32 4.59 -28.26
N PHE A 32 -17.73 3.56 -27.64
CA PHE A 32 -16.83 2.62 -28.32
C PHE A 32 -17.52 1.97 -29.50
N THR A 33 -18.78 1.53 -29.33
CA THR A 33 -19.54 0.91 -30.40
C THR A 33 -19.82 1.88 -31.55
N LEU A 34 -20.22 3.12 -31.25
CA LEU A 34 -20.45 4.14 -32.27
C LEU A 34 -19.18 4.41 -33.10
N VAL A 35 -18.02 4.51 -32.45
CA VAL A 35 -16.74 4.71 -33.13
C VAL A 35 -16.37 3.50 -33.99
N ILE A 36 -16.54 2.28 -33.48
CA ILE A 36 -16.28 1.04 -34.23
C ILE A 36 -17.15 0.98 -35.49
N SER A 37 -18.43 1.33 -35.37
CA SER A 37 -19.42 1.25 -36.43
C SER A 37 -19.36 2.40 -37.44
N ALA A 38 -18.80 3.57 -37.09
CA ALA A 38 -18.88 4.78 -37.91
C ALA A 38 -18.39 4.61 -39.37
N PRO A 39 -17.26 3.94 -39.67
CA PRO A 39 -16.82 3.73 -41.05
C PRO A 39 -17.82 2.97 -41.92
N PHE A 40 -18.60 2.06 -41.33
CA PHE A 40 -19.55 1.23 -42.06
C PHE A 40 -20.69 2.05 -42.66
N TYR A 41 -21.05 3.18 -42.04
CA TYR A 41 -22.00 4.15 -42.58
C TYR A 41 -21.53 4.85 -43.86
N LEU A 42 -20.22 4.86 -44.15
CA LEU A 42 -19.67 5.42 -45.39
C LEU A 42 -19.58 4.40 -46.52
N ILE A 43 -19.49 3.10 -46.19
CA ILE A 43 -19.24 2.04 -47.18
C ILE A 43 -20.47 1.18 -47.51
N THR A 44 -21.60 1.36 -46.82
CA THR A 44 -22.84 0.62 -47.13
C THR A 44 -24.03 1.54 -47.37
N SER A 45 -24.86 1.12 -48.33
CA SER A 45 -25.96 1.93 -48.85
C SER A 45 -27.26 1.88 -48.02
N PRO A 46 -27.65 0.79 -47.33
CA PRO A 46 -28.89 0.81 -46.54
C PRO A 46 -28.59 1.08 -45.05
N VAL A 47 -29.09 2.20 -44.52
CA VAL A 47 -28.82 2.73 -43.16
C VAL A 47 -29.29 1.77 -42.06
N ASP A 48 -30.38 1.05 -42.30
CA ASP A 48 -30.91 0.00 -41.44
C ASP A 48 -29.88 -1.08 -41.12
N ARG A 49 -29.09 -1.51 -42.13
CA ARG A 49 -28.03 -2.50 -41.96
C ARG A 49 -26.95 -2.04 -40.98
N ASN A 50 -26.58 -0.76 -41.00
CA ASN A 50 -25.58 -0.21 -40.07
C ASN A 50 -26.11 -0.01 -38.66
N ILE A 51 -27.40 0.32 -38.53
CA ILE A 51 -28.08 0.35 -37.23
C ILE A 51 -28.04 -1.05 -36.60
N TRP A 52 -28.37 -2.09 -37.37
CA TRP A 52 -28.26 -3.49 -36.92
C TRP A 52 -26.84 -3.86 -36.51
N LEU A 53 -25.82 -3.53 -37.32
CA LEU A 53 -24.41 -3.76 -36.98
C LEU A 53 -24.04 -3.13 -35.63
N THR A 54 -24.45 -1.88 -35.42
CA THR A 54 -24.18 -1.11 -34.20
C THR A 54 -24.85 -1.73 -32.99
N LEU A 55 -26.14 -2.08 -33.10
CA LEU A 55 -26.88 -2.75 -32.02
C LEU A 55 -26.27 -4.11 -31.69
N CYS A 56 -25.99 -4.96 -32.69
CA CYS A 56 -25.37 -6.26 -32.48
C CYS A 56 -23.98 -6.17 -31.84
N THR A 57 -23.18 -5.17 -32.23
CA THR A 57 -21.86 -4.92 -31.63
C THR A 57 -21.99 -4.53 -30.17
N LEU A 58 -22.89 -3.59 -29.85
CA LEU A 58 -23.15 -3.17 -28.47
C LEU A 58 -23.64 -4.34 -27.61
N THR A 59 -24.62 -5.10 -28.12
CA THR A 59 -25.14 -6.29 -27.45
C THR A 59 -24.04 -7.32 -27.21
N SER A 60 -23.16 -7.55 -28.19
CA SER A 60 -22.03 -8.48 -28.04
C SER A 60 -21.07 -8.03 -26.95
N ILE A 61 -20.72 -6.75 -26.88
CA ILE A 61 -19.83 -6.21 -25.83
C ILE A 61 -20.45 -6.41 -24.45
N VAL A 62 -21.71 -6.01 -24.26
CA VAL A 62 -22.40 -6.11 -22.96
C VAL A 62 -22.61 -7.57 -22.56
N LEU A 63 -23.04 -8.43 -23.49
CA LEU A 63 -23.25 -9.85 -23.24
C LEU A 63 -21.95 -10.55 -22.89
N ILE A 64 -20.86 -10.28 -23.61
CA ILE A 64 -19.56 -10.88 -23.30
C ILE A 64 -19.02 -10.37 -21.96
N ALA A 65 -19.21 -9.10 -21.58
CA ALA A 65 -18.84 -8.64 -20.25
C ALA A 65 -19.61 -9.38 -19.14
N TYR A 66 -20.90 -9.66 -19.37
CA TYR A 66 -21.71 -10.46 -18.46
C TYR A 66 -21.20 -11.91 -18.39
N VAL A 67 -20.95 -12.54 -19.53
CA VAL A 67 -20.38 -13.90 -19.61
C VAL A 67 -19.02 -13.97 -18.92
N ASP A 68 -18.12 -13.02 -19.18
CA ASP A 68 -16.79 -12.94 -18.56
C ASP A 68 -16.92 -12.85 -17.03
N THR A 69 -17.84 -12.04 -16.52
CA THR A 69 -18.09 -11.90 -15.08
C THR A 69 -18.41 -13.25 -14.42
N HIS A 70 -19.23 -14.06 -15.08
CA HIS A 70 -19.58 -15.41 -14.63
C HIS A 70 -18.42 -16.39 -14.77
N LEU A 71 -17.75 -16.39 -15.92
CA LEU A 71 -16.64 -17.28 -16.20
C LEU A 71 -15.42 -17.01 -15.30
N THR A 72 -15.26 -15.78 -14.80
CA THR A 72 -14.19 -15.38 -13.89
C THR A 72 -14.65 -15.20 -12.44
N SER A 73 -15.88 -15.62 -12.10
CA SER A 73 -16.48 -15.48 -10.76
C SER A 73 -15.68 -16.15 -9.62
N PHE A 74 -14.84 -17.13 -9.95
CA PHE A 74 -13.92 -17.75 -8.98
C PHE A 74 -12.82 -16.79 -8.46
N SER A 75 -12.60 -15.66 -9.14
CA SER A 75 -11.61 -14.65 -8.73
C SER A 75 -12.32 -13.48 -8.05
N PRO A 76 -11.87 -13.04 -6.85
CA PRO A 76 -12.47 -11.91 -6.14
C PRO A 76 -12.22 -10.57 -6.86
N ILE A 77 -11.31 -10.52 -7.84
CA ILE A 77 -11.10 -9.34 -8.69
C ILE A 77 -12.25 -9.19 -9.72
N SER A 78 -12.99 -10.26 -10.03
CA SER A 78 -14.04 -10.24 -11.04
C SER A 78 -15.21 -9.32 -10.65
N SER A 79 -15.64 -8.48 -11.58
CA SER A 79 -16.89 -7.72 -11.49
C SER A 79 -17.32 -7.29 -12.88
N PHE A 80 -18.62 -7.11 -13.09
CA PHE A 80 -19.17 -6.64 -14.37
C PHE A 80 -18.52 -5.33 -14.85
N ARG A 81 -18.32 -4.39 -13.94
CA ARG A 81 -17.59 -3.13 -14.20
C ARG A 81 -16.19 -3.39 -14.76
N ARG A 82 -15.40 -4.25 -14.10
CA ARG A 82 -14.02 -4.54 -14.52
C ARG A 82 -13.96 -5.33 -15.82
N ALA A 83 -14.92 -6.23 -16.05
CA ALA A 83 -15.05 -6.95 -17.32
C ALA A 83 -15.29 -5.97 -18.47
N LEU A 84 -16.21 -5.00 -18.33
CA LEU A 84 -16.43 -3.95 -19.33
C LEU A 84 -15.16 -3.14 -19.64
N PHE A 85 -14.45 -2.67 -18.61
CA PHE A 85 -13.19 -1.95 -18.84
C PHE A 85 -12.11 -2.80 -19.49
N ALA A 86 -12.01 -4.10 -19.15
CA ALA A 86 -11.10 -5.03 -19.82
C ALA A 86 -11.45 -5.19 -21.31
N LEU A 87 -12.75 -5.17 -21.67
CA LEU A 87 -13.18 -5.15 -23.08
C LEU A 87 -12.78 -3.86 -23.78
N PHE A 88 -12.82 -2.70 -23.12
CA PHE A 88 -12.35 -1.45 -23.74
C PHE A 88 -10.85 -1.50 -24.05
N PHE A 89 -10.04 -2.02 -23.12
CA PHE A 89 -8.62 -2.24 -23.37
C PHE A 89 -8.38 -3.22 -24.53
N GLN A 90 -9.16 -4.29 -24.61
CA GLN A 90 -9.12 -5.23 -25.73
C GLN A 90 -9.48 -4.57 -27.07
N LEU A 91 -10.54 -3.77 -27.10
CA LEU A 91 -11.09 -3.17 -28.33
C LEU A 91 -10.41 -1.87 -28.73
N PHE A 92 -9.50 -1.33 -27.90
CA PHE A 92 -8.82 -0.06 -28.17
C PHE A 92 -8.09 -0.01 -29.54
N PRO A 93 -7.39 -1.07 -30.00
CA PRO A 93 -6.82 -1.07 -31.35
C PRO A 93 -7.89 -1.00 -32.43
N LEU A 94 -9.02 -1.71 -32.25
CA LEU A 94 -10.12 -1.72 -33.21
C LEU A 94 -10.82 -0.36 -33.27
N THR A 95 -11.01 0.32 -32.13
CA THR A 95 -11.64 1.64 -32.11
C THR A 95 -10.74 2.70 -32.74
N THR A 96 -9.44 2.63 -32.48
CA THR A 96 -8.46 3.52 -33.11
C THR A 96 -8.40 3.28 -34.62
N LEU A 97 -8.36 2.02 -35.05
CA LEU A 97 -8.42 1.66 -36.47
C LEU A 97 -9.70 2.18 -37.13
N SER A 98 -10.87 1.96 -36.53
CA SER A 98 -12.13 2.45 -37.07
C SER A 98 -12.14 3.97 -37.17
N PHE A 99 -11.66 4.70 -36.15
CA PHE A 99 -11.56 6.15 -36.21
C PHE A 99 -10.64 6.64 -37.34
N CYS A 100 -9.44 6.06 -37.46
CA CYS A 100 -8.51 6.41 -38.55
C CYS A 100 -9.10 6.06 -39.92
N SER A 101 -9.75 4.90 -40.05
CA SER A 101 -10.36 4.45 -41.30
C SER A 101 -11.54 5.32 -41.71
N LEU A 102 -12.33 5.83 -40.75
CA LEU A 102 -13.37 6.81 -41.01
C LEU A 102 -12.81 8.04 -41.72
N LEU A 103 -11.74 8.63 -41.17
CA LEU A 103 -11.08 9.80 -41.76
C LEU A 103 -10.56 9.49 -43.17
N LEU A 104 -9.86 8.37 -43.35
CA LEU A 104 -9.30 7.98 -44.63
C LEU A 104 -10.38 7.71 -45.70
N LEU A 105 -11.52 7.13 -45.31
CA LEU A 105 -12.68 6.91 -46.19
C LEU A 105 -13.33 8.23 -46.60
N LEU A 106 -13.50 9.19 -45.67
CA LEU A 106 -14.05 10.52 -45.96
C LEU A 106 -13.22 11.27 -47.01
N PHE A 107 -11.90 11.12 -46.97
CA PHE A 107 -10.99 11.71 -47.96
C PHE A 107 -10.78 10.84 -49.22
N GLY A 108 -11.44 9.68 -49.32
CA GLY A 108 -11.30 8.77 -50.45
C GLY A 108 -9.92 8.13 -50.58
N LEU A 109 -9.12 8.10 -49.51
CA LEU A 109 -7.74 7.61 -49.51
C LEU A 109 -7.63 6.09 -49.41
N ILE A 110 -8.67 5.42 -48.92
CA ILE A 110 -8.78 3.96 -48.87
C ILE A 110 -10.12 3.51 -49.44
N SER A 111 -10.16 2.31 -50.02
CA SER A 111 -11.42 1.71 -50.47
C SER A 111 -12.12 0.91 -49.37
N GLN A 112 -13.39 0.58 -49.57
CA GLN A 112 -14.15 -0.32 -48.69
C GLN A 112 -13.42 -1.65 -48.42
N TYR A 113 -12.72 -2.20 -49.42
CA TYR A 113 -11.98 -3.46 -49.29
C TYR A 113 -10.77 -3.33 -48.37
N HIS A 114 -10.05 -2.21 -48.45
CA HIS A 114 -8.93 -1.93 -47.57
C HIS A 114 -9.40 -1.83 -46.11
N PHE A 115 -10.49 -1.09 -45.86
CA PHE A 115 -11.07 -0.97 -44.52
C PHE A 115 -11.50 -2.33 -43.95
N LEU A 116 -12.29 -3.11 -44.70
CA LEU A 116 -12.77 -4.41 -44.24
C LEU A 116 -11.61 -5.39 -43.94
N SER A 117 -10.55 -5.36 -44.75
CA SER A 117 -9.35 -6.17 -44.53
C SER A 117 -8.63 -5.79 -43.23
N LEU A 118 -8.43 -4.50 -43.01
CA LEU A 118 -7.81 -3.98 -41.79
C LEU A 118 -8.68 -4.24 -40.55
N PHE A 119 -10.00 -4.18 -40.68
CA PHE A 119 -10.95 -4.47 -39.60
C PHE A 119 -10.85 -5.93 -39.15
N LEU A 120 -10.89 -6.89 -40.09
CA LEU A 120 -10.74 -8.32 -39.78
C LEU A 120 -9.37 -8.62 -39.15
N LEU A 121 -8.31 -8.04 -39.69
CA LEU A 121 -6.96 -8.18 -39.16
C LEU A 121 -6.84 -7.68 -37.72
N THR A 122 -7.40 -6.50 -37.45
CA THR A 122 -7.37 -5.90 -36.11
C THR A 122 -8.25 -6.68 -35.14
N THR A 123 -9.37 -7.22 -35.60
CA THR A 123 -10.22 -8.13 -34.80
C THR A 123 -9.46 -9.40 -34.40
N SER A 124 -8.68 -9.97 -35.32
CA SER A 124 -7.76 -11.08 -35.03
C SER A 124 -6.67 -10.70 -34.03
N TYR A 125 -6.13 -9.48 -34.10
CA TYR A 125 -5.18 -8.98 -33.11
C TYR A 125 -5.81 -8.86 -31.71
N CYS A 126 -7.06 -8.41 -31.62
CA CYS A 126 -7.78 -8.32 -30.35
C CYS A 126 -7.88 -9.67 -29.61
N VAL A 127 -7.81 -10.82 -30.30
CA VAL A 127 -7.72 -12.14 -29.66
C VAL A 127 -6.47 -12.23 -28.78
N SER A 128 -5.33 -11.72 -29.25
CA SER A 128 -4.05 -11.78 -28.52
C SER A 128 -4.09 -10.93 -27.25
N ILE A 129 -4.64 -9.71 -27.33
CA ILE A 129 -4.80 -8.83 -26.17
C ILE A 129 -5.78 -9.43 -25.16
N ARG A 130 -6.92 -9.94 -25.64
CA ARG A 130 -7.91 -10.60 -24.77
C ARG A 130 -7.32 -11.82 -24.07
N PHE A 131 -6.58 -12.64 -24.82
CA PHE A 131 -5.88 -13.79 -24.28
C PHE A 131 -4.89 -13.37 -23.19
N PHE A 132 -4.06 -12.34 -23.45
CA PHE A 132 -3.12 -11.81 -22.47
C PHE A 132 -3.81 -11.40 -21.17
N LEU A 133 -4.89 -10.62 -21.25
CA LEU A 133 -5.63 -10.13 -20.08
C LEU A 133 -6.24 -11.29 -19.29
N LEU A 134 -6.96 -12.19 -19.96
CA LEU A 134 -7.64 -13.31 -19.31
C LEU A 134 -6.66 -14.34 -18.73
N TYR A 135 -5.54 -14.60 -19.42
CA TYR A 135 -4.50 -15.49 -18.91
C TYR A 135 -3.83 -14.88 -17.68
N SER A 136 -3.39 -13.63 -17.78
CA SER A 136 -2.57 -12.97 -16.75
C SER A 136 -3.35 -12.69 -15.47
N LEU A 137 -4.63 -12.32 -15.57
CA LEU A 137 -5.43 -11.88 -14.42
C LEU A 137 -6.31 -12.96 -13.80
N PHE A 138 -6.71 -13.98 -14.56
CA PHE A 138 -7.74 -14.93 -14.10
C PHE A 138 -7.32 -16.39 -14.20
N TYR A 139 -7.03 -16.90 -15.39
CA TYR A 139 -6.97 -18.34 -15.60
C TYR A 139 -5.60 -18.97 -15.39
N GLN A 140 -4.53 -18.28 -15.78
CA GLN A 140 -3.15 -18.79 -15.80
C GLN A 140 -3.02 -20.21 -16.43
N SER A 141 -3.93 -20.55 -17.35
CA SER A 141 -4.04 -21.88 -17.95
C SER A 141 -4.49 -21.77 -19.39
N LEU A 142 -3.66 -22.24 -20.33
CA LEU A 142 -3.93 -22.12 -21.77
C LEU A 142 -5.30 -22.70 -22.13
N ARG A 143 -5.61 -23.90 -21.64
CA ARG A 143 -6.87 -24.60 -21.95
C ARG A 143 -8.11 -23.83 -21.49
N LYS A 144 -8.02 -23.16 -20.35
CA LYS A 144 -9.14 -22.38 -19.79
C LYS A 144 -9.28 -21.01 -20.44
N THR A 145 -8.19 -20.43 -20.99
CA THR A 145 -8.20 -19.09 -21.57
C THR A 145 -8.61 -19.03 -23.04
N ILE A 146 -8.25 -20.04 -23.86
CA ILE A 146 -8.42 -19.97 -25.32
C ILE A 146 -9.88 -19.70 -25.71
N LEU A 147 -10.83 -20.48 -25.20
CA LEU A 147 -12.24 -20.33 -25.57
C LEU A 147 -12.80 -18.94 -25.17
N PRO A 148 -12.69 -18.50 -23.91
CA PRO A 148 -13.09 -17.14 -23.52
C PRO A 148 -12.43 -16.03 -24.35
N ALA A 149 -11.15 -16.17 -24.71
CA ALA A 149 -10.41 -15.21 -25.52
C ALA A 149 -10.89 -15.12 -26.98
N LEU A 150 -11.64 -16.10 -27.46
CA LEU A 150 -12.18 -16.12 -28.83
C LEU A 150 -13.62 -15.58 -28.92
N LEU A 151 -14.39 -15.58 -27.83
CA LEU A 151 -15.84 -15.29 -27.86
C LEU A 151 -16.19 -13.95 -28.53
N LEU A 152 -15.64 -12.84 -28.05
CA LEU A 152 -15.95 -11.52 -28.62
C LEU A 152 -15.38 -11.33 -30.03
N PRO A 153 -14.09 -11.64 -30.31
CA PRO A 153 -13.57 -11.56 -31.66
C PRO A 153 -14.37 -12.40 -32.66
N ILE A 154 -14.75 -13.65 -32.33
CA ILE A 154 -15.57 -14.48 -33.22
C ILE A 154 -16.94 -13.84 -33.50
N ALA A 155 -17.60 -13.28 -32.47
CA ALA A 155 -18.89 -12.62 -32.66
C ALA A 155 -18.79 -11.44 -33.65
N LEU A 156 -17.77 -10.59 -33.49
CA LEU A 156 -17.52 -9.47 -34.41
C LEU A 156 -17.13 -9.96 -35.81
N TYR A 157 -16.27 -10.98 -35.89
CA TYR A 157 -15.82 -11.56 -37.14
C TYR A 157 -16.98 -12.16 -37.94
N ALA A 158 -17.85 -12.92 -37.28
CA ALA A 158 -19.05 -13.51 -37.88
C ALA A 158 -20.02 -12.44 -38.39
N LEU A 159 -20.22 -11.37 -37.62
CA LEU A 159 -21.06 -10.25 -38.00
C LEU A 159 -20.59 -9.61 -39.32
N ILE A 160 -19.29 -9.39 -39.48
CA ILE A 160 -18.73 -8.84 -40.73
C ILE A 160 -18.88 -9.82 -41.90
N LEU A 161 -18.60 -11.11 -41.72
CA LEU A 161 -18.71 -12.10 -42.79
C LEU A 161 -20.15 -12.32 -43.28
N VAL A 162 -21.14 -12.17 -42.41
CA VAL A 162 -22.57 -12.24 -42.79
C VAL A 162 -22.96 -11.02 -43.63
N MET A 163 -22.41 -9.85 -43.31
CA MET A 163 -22.85 -8.58 -43.89
C MET A 163 -22.10 -8.19 -45.17
N TYR A 164 -20.87 -8.69 -45.35
CA TYR A 164 -19.97 -8.33 -46.44
C TYR A 164 -19.37 -9.55 -47.11
N ARG A 165 -19.25 -9.50 -48.45
CA ARG A 165 -18.51 -10.51 -49.20
C ARG A 165 -17.02 -10.19 -49.15
N ILE A 166 -16.28 -10.96 -48.36
CA ILE A 166 -14.84 -10.81 -48.20
C ILE A 166 -14.15 -12.02 -48.87
N PRO A 167 -13.12 -11.80 -49.70
CA PRO A 167 -12.33 -12.87 -50.30
C PRO A 167 -11.82 -13.87 -49.23
N PRO A 168 -11.93 -15.19 -49.46
CA PRO A 168 -11.46 -16.20 -48.52
C PRO A 168 -9.99 -16.03 -48.13
N LEU A 169 -9.15 -15.59 -49.08
CA LEU A 169 -7.73 -15.35 -48.84
C LEU A 169 -7.50 -14.30 -47.75
N ILE A 170 -8.24 -13.19 -47.75
CA ILE A 170 -8.12 -12.13 -46.74
C ILE A 170 -8.48 -12.66 -45.36
N THR A 171 -9.56 -13.46 -45.29
CA THR A 171 -9.99 -14.13 -44.06
C THR A 171 -8.95 -15.11 -43.53
N ILE A 172 -8.30 -15.89 -44.41
CA ILE A 172 -7.24 -16.82 -44.01
C ILE A 172 -6.03 -16.05 -43.48
N LEU A 173 -5.59 -15.01 -44.20
CA LEU A 173 -4.43 -14.22 -43.83
C LEU A 173 -4.63 -13.48 -42.50
N SER A 174 -5.82 -12.92 -42.23
CA SER A 174 -6.11 -12.28 -40.94
C SER A 174 -6.17 -13.28 -39.79
N ILE A 175 -6.66 -14.50 -40.01
CA ILE A 175 -6.61 -15.57 -38.99
C ILE A 175 -5.16 -15.98 -38.71
N MET A 176 -4.35 -16.21 -39.76
CA MET A 176 -2.93 -16.53 -39.61
C MET A 176 -2.18 -15.45 -38.83
N PHE A 177 -2.44 -14.18 -39.13
CA PHE A 177 -1.90 -13.05 -38.38
C PHE A 177 -2.28 -13.10 -36.89
N GLY A 178 -3.56 -13.35 -36.59
CA GLY A 178 -4.03 -13.51 -35.21
C GLY A 178 -3.31 -14.64 -34.47
N LEU A 179 -3.10 -15.79 -35.13
CA LEU A 179 -2.38 -16.93 -34.55
C LEU A 179 -0.90 -16.62 -34.29
N ILE A 180 -0.23 -15.90 -35.20
CA ILE A 180 1.17 -15.47 -35.03
C ILE A 180 1.30 -14.55 -33.81
N LEU A 181 0.40 -13.57 -33.66
CA LEU A 181 0.40 -12.65 -32.52
C LEU A 181 0.02 -13.36 -31.21
N LEU A 182 -0.89 -14.32 -31.26
CA LEU A 182 -1.25 -15.13 -30.10
C LEU A 182 -0.05 -15.96 -29.63
N GLY A 183 0.67 -16.61 -30.54
CA GLY A 183 1.90 -17.33 -30.25
C GLY A 183 2.96 -16.43 -29.61
N SER A 184 3.15 -15.24 -30.18
CA SER A 184 4.08 -14.23 -29.66
C SER A 184 3.70 -13.76 -28.25
N THR A 185 2.41 -13.59 -28.01
CA THR A 185 1.86 -13.21 -26.69
C THR A 185 2.11 -14.31 -25.65
N ILE A 186 1.92 -15.59 -26.01
CA ILE A 186 2.22 -16.72 -25.13
C ILE A 186 3.71 -16.77 -24.78
N ILE A 187 4.59 -16.50 -25.75
CA ILE A 187 6.04 -16.43 -25.51
C ILE A 187 6.36 -15.27 -24.55
N TYR A 188 5.78 -14.09 -24.77
CA TYR A 188 5.97 -12.92 -23.92
C TYR A 188 5.51 -13.16 -22.46
N ILE A 189 4.35 -13.79 -22.28
CA ILE A 189 3.87 -14.19 -20.96
C ILE A 189 4.88 -15.09 -20.25
N LYS A 190 5.38 -16.13 -20.93
CA LYS A 190 6.39 -17.03 -20.37
C LYS A 190 7.69 -16.30 -20.04
N TYR A 191 8.10 -15.36 -20.89
CA TYR A 191 9.29 -14.54 -20.68
C TYR A 191 9.19 -13.70 -19.39
N ILE A 192 8.04 -13.06 -19.13
CA ILE A 192 7.81 -12.34 -17.87
C ILE A 192 7.77 -13.29 -16.68
N ASP A 193 7.09 -14.43 -16.81
CA ASP A 193 6.88 -15.35 -15.71
C ASP A 193 8.20 -15.99 -15.21
N GLN A 194 9.15 -16.20 -16.13
CA GLN A 194 10.49 -16.69 -15.80
C GLN A 194 11.26 -15.78 -14.84
N VAL A 195 11.00 -14.46 -14.85
CA VAL A 195 11.70 -13.52 -13.97
C VAL A 195 11.42 -13.86 -12.51
N GLY A 196 10.14 -14.03 -12.13
CA GLY A 196 9.75 -14.41 -10.78
C GLY A 196 10.24 -15.80 -10.39
N LEU A 197 10.14 -16.77 -11.30
CA LEU A 197 10.60 -18.14 -11.05
C LEU A 197 12.11 -18.18 -10.76
N LYS A 198 12.91 -17.34 -11.41
CA LYS A 198 14.36 -17.25 -11.20
C LYS A 198 14.73 -16.46 -9.93
N LEU A 199 14.10 -15.31 -9.69
CA LEU A 199 14.51 -14.39 -8.62
C LEU A 199 13.93 -14.76 -7.24
N ILE A 200 12.66 -15.17 -7.20
CA ILE A 200 11.92 -15.39 -5.96
C ILE A 200 11.21 -16.75 -5.90
N LYS A 201 11.44 -17.63 -6.90
CA LYS A 201 10.83 -18.98 -6.98
C LYS A 201 9.29 -18.97 -6.97
N VAL A 202 8.69 -17.90 -7.45
CA VAL A 202 7.23 -17.71 -7.57
C VAL A 202 6.92 -17.12 -8.93
N SER A 203 5.85 -17.59 -9.58
CA SER A 203 5.37 -17.01 -10.85
C SER A 203 5.14 -15.49 -10.70
N SER A 204 5.65 -14.71 -11.65
CA SER A 204 5.45 -13.25 -11.69
C SER A 204 3.96 -12.91 -11.76
N LEU A 205 3.20 -13.68 -12.56
CA LEU A 205 1.76 -13.49 -12.71
C LEU A 205 1.00 -13.89 -11.45
N LYS A 206 1.41 -14.99 -10.80
CA LYS A 206 0.81 -15.40 -9.53
C LYS A 206 0.96 -14.30 -8.49
N LEU A 207 2.16 -13.75 -8.31
CA LEU A 207 2.40 -12.67 -7.36
C LEU A 207 1.61 -11.40 -7.70
N LEU A 208 1.51 -11.02 -8.98
CA LEU A 208 0.68 -9.91 -9.44
C LEU A 208 -0.80 -10.13 -9.08
N VAL A 209 -1.35 -11.31 -9.38
CA VAL A 209 -2.76 -11.62 -9.08
C VAL A 209 -3.00 -11.61 -7.57
N SER A 210 -2.14 -12.23 -6.77
CA SER A 210 -2.26 -12.22 -5.31
C SER A 210 -2.23 -10.79 -4.74
N TYR A 211 -1.35 -9.93 -5.26
CA TYR A 211 -1.33 -8.51 -4.90
C TYR A 211 -2.62 -7.79 -5.28
N LEU A 212 -3.13 -8.01 -6.51
CA LEU A 212 -4.39 -7.40 -6.94
C LEU A 212 -5.58 -7.89 -6.11
N GLN A 213 -5.65 -9.18 -5.75
CA GLN A 213 -6.71 -9.71 -4.88
C GLN A 213 -6.69 -9.02 -3.50
N SER A 214 -5.49 -8.84 -2.94
CA SER A 214 -5.27 -8.12 -1.68
C SER A 214 -5.69 -6.67 -1.77
N TRP A 215 -5.18 -5.92 -2.76
CA TRP A 215 -5.39 -4.47 -2.87
C TRP A 215 -6.83 -4.11 -3.29
N VAL A 216 -7.37 -4.86 -4.25
CA VAL A 216 -8.64 -4.53 -4.91
C VAL A 216 -9.85 -5.08 -4.17
N SER A 217 -9.69 -6.23 -3.52
CA SER A 217 -10.80 -6.99 -2.92
C SER A 217 -10.59 -7.30 -1.44
N SER A 218 -9.49 -6.81 -0.84
CA SER A 218 -9.15 -7.06 0.57
C SER A 218 -9.05 -8.56 0.92
N VAL A 219 -8.61 -9.39 -0.04
CA VAL A 219 -8.39 -10.83 0.14
C VAL A 219 -6.88 -11.12 0.10
N PRO A 220 -6.19 -11.17 1.25
CA PRO A 220 -4.74 -11.22 1.31
C PRO A 220 -4.15 -12.64 1.30
N ASP A 221 -4.97 -13.69 1.45
CA ASP A 221 -4.52 -15.04 1.83
C ASP A 221 -3.40 -15.63 0.97
N GLU A 222 -3.52 -15.53 -0.36
CA GLU A 222 -2.53 -16.08 -1.28
C GLU A 222 -1.21 -15.29 -1.22
N LEU A 223 -1.28 -13.96 -1.06
CA LEU A 223 -0.09 -13.12 -0.92
C LEU A 223 0.60 -13.39 0.42
N GLU A 224 -0.16 -13.47 1.51
CA GLU A 224 0.36 -13.82 2.83
C GLU A 224 1.02 -15.20 2.84
N SER A 225 0.43 -16.19 2.16
CA SER A 225 1.03 -17.52 2.03
C SER A 225 2.40 -17.47 1.32
N ILE A 226 2.51 -16.66 0.26
CA ILE A 226 3.78 -16.44 -0.44
C ILE A 226 4.81 -15.75 0.48
N LEU A 227 4.41 -14.72 1.21
CA LEU A 227 5.30 -13.97 2.10
C LEU A 227 5.74 -14.83 3.30
N GLU A 228 4.83 -15.57 3.93
CA GLU A 228 5.11 -16.44 5.08
C GLU A 228 6.04 -17.60 4.68
N LYS A 229 5.89 -18.17 3.49
CA LYS A 229 6.75 -19.26 3.00
C LYS A 229 8.23 -18.91 2.97
N TYR A 230 8.56 -17.64 2.72
CA TYR A 230 9.93 -17.15 2.60
C TYR A 230 10.37 -16.27 3.77
N SER A 231 9.52 -16.15 4.80
CA SER A 231 9.82 -15.42 6.02
C SER A 231 10.94 -16.09 6.84
N ILE A 232 11.51 -15.33 7.77
CA ILE A 232 12.52 -15.80 8.72
C ILE A 232 11.95 -15.76 10.14
N GLN A 233 12.29 -16.75 10.95
CA GLN A 233 11.90 -16.76 12.35
C GLN A 233 12.82 -15.82 13.14
N SER A 234 12.24 -14.97 13.98
CA SER A 234 12.96 -14.05 14.86
C SER A 234 12.27 -13.95 16.22
N THR A 235 13.06 -13.72 17.28
CA THR A 235 12.53 -13.43 18.61
C THR A 235 12.46 -11.92 18.81
N ILE A 236 11.24 -11.43 18.96
CA ILE A 236 10.93 -10.01 19.05
C ILE A 236 10.53 -9.68 20.47
N ARG A 237 11.15 -8.62 21.01
CA ARG A 237 10.80 -8.05 22.32
C ARG A 237 9.80 -6.92 22.15
N THR A 238 8.73 -6.95 22.94
CA THR A 238 7.79 -5.84 23.08
C THR A 238 7.78 -5.37 24.52
N TYR A 239 8.05 -4.09 24.73
CA TYR A 239 8.01 -3.47 26.05
C TYR A 239 6.59 -3.07 26.42
N GLN A 240 6.26 -3.25 27.70
CA GLN A 240 4.99 -2.86 28.28
C GLN A 240 5.25 -2.13 29.60
N ILE A 241 4.75 -0.90 29.71
CA ILE A 241 4.77 -0.12 30.95
C ILE A 241 3.33 0.05 31.40
N ASN A 242 2.94 -0.72 32.41
CA ASN A 242 1.61 -0.65 32.99
C ASN A 242 1.61 0.48 34.02
N LEU A 243 0.86 1.55 33.77
CA LEU A 243 0.54 2.60 34.72
C LEU A 243 -0.77 2.24 35.43
N CYS A 244 -0.73 2.18 36.75
CA CYS A 244 -1.85 1.79 37.61
C CYS A 244 -2.08 2.85 38.67
N GLY A 245 -3.31 3.38 38.70
CA GLY A 245 -3.84 4.22 39.77
C GLY A 245 -5.03 3.53 40.44
N ASN A 246 -5.81 4.29 41.21
CA ASN A 246 -7.01 3.75 41.84
C ASN A 246 -8.16 3.59 40.82
N LYS A 247 -8.23 4.47 39.83
CA LYS A 247 -9.28 4.52 38.80
C LYS A 247 -8.74 4.22 37.41
N ASP A 248 -7.58 4.79 37.08
CA ASP A 248 -6.99 4.73 35.76
C ASP A 248 -6.02 3.55 35.65
N LYS A 249 -6.08 2.85 34.52
CA LYS A 249 -5.12 1.82 34.13
C LYS A 249 -4.77 2.02 32.67
N ALA A 250 -3.51 2.28 32.39
CA ALA A 250 -3.01 2.49 31.03
C ALA A 250 -1.79 1.62 30.79
N THR A 251 -1.71 0.98 29.64
CA THR A 251 -0.52 0.22 29.21
C THR A 251 0.14 0.96 28.06
N LEU A 252 1.37 1.43 28.28
CA LEU A 252 2.21 1.98 27.23
C LEU A 252 2.94 0.81 26.58
N LEU A 253 2.73 0.62 25.27
CA LEU A 253 3.32 -0.46 24.49
C LEU A 253 4.31 0.10 23.48
N VAL A 254 5.50 -0.49 23.46
CA VAL A 254 6.51 -0.24 22.43
C VAL A 254 6.75 -1.57 21.70
N PRO A 255 6.03 -1.83 20.60
CA PRO A 255 6.18 -3.04 19.80
C PRO A 255 7.59 -3.13 19.22
N GLY A 256 8.19 -4.32 19.29
CA GLY A 256 9.38 -4.64 18.49
C GLY A 256 9.04 -5.06 17.06
N ILE A 257 7.87 -4.68 16.55
CA ILE A 257 7.37 -4.99 15.21
C ILE A 257 7.03 -3.67 14.52
N HIS A 258 7.42 -3.56 13.25
CA HIS A 258 7.08 -2.41 12.41
C HIS A 258 5.68 -2.59 11.78
N PRO A 259 4.87 -1.52 11.67
CA PRO A 259 3.65 -1.53 10.86
C PRO A 259 3.95 -1.92 9.40
N GLY A 260 3.17 -2.83 8.83
CA GLY A 260 3.36 -3.32 7.46
C GLY A 260 2.97 -2.28 6.40
N PRO A 261 3.70 -2.13 5.29
CA PRO A 261 3.43 -1.08 4.30
C PRO A 261 2.23 -1.38 3.37
N PHE A 262 1.66 -2.59 3.42
CA PHE A 262 0.63 -3.06 2.48
C PHE A 262 -0.68 -3.41 3.18
N ALA A 263 -1.75 -2.65 2.94
CA ALA A 263 -3.08 -3.06 3.39
C ALA A 263 -3.65 -4.18 2.49
N PRO A 264 -4.35 -5.21 3.04
CA PRO A 264 -4.53 -5.53 4.46
C PRO A 264 -3.56 -6.62 4.98
N ILE A 265 -2.32 -6.67 4.50
CA ILE A 265 -1.32 -7.72 4.79
C ILE A 265 -0.77 -7.61 6.21
N GLY A 266 -0.76 -8.72 6.94
CA GLY A 266 0.02 -8.88 8.16
C GLY A 266 -0.14 -7.74 9.16
N SER A 267 0.99 -7.14 9.56
CA SER A 267 1.05 -6.06 10.58
C SER A 267 0.70 -4.66 10.04
N TYR A 268 0.00 -4.50 8.90
CA TYR A 268 -0.21 -3.17 8.30
C TYR A 268 -0.90 -2.12 9.19
N ASN A 269 -1.80 -2.56 10.07
CA ASN A 269 -2.55 -1.71 11.00
C ASN A 269 -2.24 -2.09 12.45
N LEU A 270 -0.97 -2.46 12.71
CA LEU A 270 -0.51 -2.96 14.01
C LEU A 270 -0.97 -2.11 15.21
N PRO A 271 -0.90 -0.77 15.19
CA PRO A 271 -1.30 0.03 16.35
C PRO A 271 -2.78 -0.16 16.70
N ALA A 272 -3.67 -0.07 15.71
CA ALA A 272 -5.10 -0.30 15.91
C ALA A 272 -5.40 -1.75 16.32
N ASP A 273 -4.69 -2.74 15.74
CA ASP A 273 -4.83 -4.15 16.09
C ASP A 273 -4.47 -4.39 17.58
N ILE A 274 -3.40 -3.76 18.09
CA ILE A 274 -3.00 -3.81 19.52
C ILE A 274 -4.03 -3.09 20.41
N ILE A 275 -4.43 -1.87 20.06
CA ILE A 275 -5.38 -1.08 20.86
C ILE A 275 -6.71 -1.82 20.97
N ASN A 276 -7.21 -2.38 19.87
CA ASN A 276 -8.44 -3.19 19.87
C ASN A 276 -8.30 -4.48 20.69
N PHE A 277 -7.11 -5.11 20.69
CA PHE A 277 -6.83 -6.28 21.51
C PHE A 277 -6.94 -5.97 23.02
N PHE A 278 -6.35 -4.88 23.49
CA PHE A 278 -6.44 -4.46 24.90
C PHE A 278 -7.82 -3.88 25.26
N LYS A 279 -8.47 -3.17 24.34
CA LYS A 279 -9.83 -2.64 24.52
C LYS A 279 -10.85 -3.75 24.78
N LYS A 280 -10.73 -4.89 24.10
CA LYS A 280 -11.56 -6.10 24.35
C LYS A 280 -11.40 -6.67 25.77
N LYS A 281 -10.32 -6.31 26.47
CA LYS A 281 -10.01 -6.70 27.85
C LYS A 281 -10.26 -5.57 28.86
N SER A 282 -10.90 -4.47 28.43
CA SER A 282 -11.13 -3.29 29.25
C SER A 282 -9.84 -2.66 29.80
N ILE A 283 -8.74 -2.77 29.04
CA ILE A 283 -7.46 -2.13 29.35
C ILE A 283 -7.23 -1.03 28.32
N SER A 284 -6.94 0.17 28.79
CA SER A 284 -6.52 1.26 27.90
C SER A 284 -5.07 1.04 27.47
N ALA A 285 -4.82 1.12 26.17
CA ALA A 285 -3.49 0.94 25.59
C ALA A 285 -3.07 2.18 24.81
N MET A 286 -1.78 2.50 24.91
CA MET A 286 -1.11 3.57 24.19
C MET A 286 0.07 2.96 23.46
N VAL A 287 0.05 2.95 22.12
CA VAL A 287 1.06 2.28 21.29
C VAL A 287 2.06 3.29 20.76
N PHE A 288 3.34 2.96 20.74
CA PHE A 288 4.39 3.79 20.18
C PHE A 288 5.10 3.08 19.03
N HIS A 289 5.81 3.85 18.21
CA HIS A 289 6.74 3.30 17.22
C HIS A 289 8.12 3.10 17.86
N SER A 290 8.80 1.99 17.53
CA SER A 290 10.18 1.72 17.97
C SER A 290 11.14 1.94 16.81
N PRO A 291 12.41 2.32 17.08
CA PRO A 291 13.44 2.37 16.03
C PRO A 291 13.57 1.00 15.36
N SER A 292 13.07 0.91 14.13
CA SER A 292 12.85 -0.35 13.45
C SER A 292 12.99 -0.19 11.93
N SER A 293 12.78 -1.28 11.20
CA SER A 293 12.76 -1.27 9.74
C SER A 293 11.66 -2.21 9.23
N HIS A 294 11.35 -2.14 7.95
CA HIS A 294 10.38 -3.05 7.34
C HIS A 294 10.80 -4.54 7.42
N ALA A 295 12.07 -4.85 7.70
CA ALA A 295 12.54 -6.24 7.87
C ALA A 295 11.78 -7.01 8.96
N ILE A 296 11.28 -6.32 9.98
CA ILE A 296 10.53 -6.93 11.10
C ILE A 296 9.02 -6.89 10.91
N ASN A 297 8.51 -6.57 9.71
CA ASN A 297 7.08 -6.68 9.42
C ASN A 297 6.61 -8.13 9.50
N LEU A 298 5.38 -8.32 9.96
CA LEU A 298 4.76 -9.65 9.98
C LEU A 298 4.18 -9.97 8.60
N PRO A 299 4.45 -11.17 8.05
CA PRO A 299 4.05 -11.55 6.70
C PRO A 299 2.55 -11.83 6.56
N SER A 300 1.86 -12.15 7.67
CA SER A 300 0.48 -12.63 7.63
C SER A 300 -0.35 -12.25 8.86
N LYS A 301 -1.68 -12.22 8.72
CA LYS A 301 -2.60 -12.01 9.85
C LYS A 301 -2.54 -13.15 10.86
N LYS A 302 -2.13 -14.35 10.44
CA LYS A 302 -1.84 -15.47 11.32
C LYS A 302 -0.68 -15.17 12.27
N GLU A 303 0.43 -14.64 11.76
CA GLU A 303 1.56 -14.21 12.61
C GLU A 303 1.21 -13.01 13.49
N LEU A 304 0.40 -12.06 12.99
CA LEU A 304 -0.14 -10.98 13.80
C LEU A 304 -0.96 -11.52 14.99
N ASN A 305 -1.84 -12.49 14.77
CA ASN A 305 -2.65 -13.07 15.85
C ASN A 305 -1.77 -13.76 16.91
N LYS A 306 -0.71 -14.47 16.49
CA LYS A 306 0.29 -15.03 17.43
C LYS A 306 0.96 -13.92 18.25
N TYR A 307 1.35 -12.83 17.61
CA TYR A 307 1.93 -11.68 18.28
C TYR A 307 0.96 -11.07 19.31
N LEU A 308 -0.28 -10.80 18.93
CA LEU A 308 -1.28 -10.21 19.83
C LEU A 308 -1.53 -11.10 21.06
N LEU A 309 -1.66 -12.41 20.87
CA LEU A 309 -1.81 -13.36 21.97
C LEU A 309 -0.58 -13.35 22.89
N SER A 310 0.63 -13.17 22.35
CA SER A 310 1.86 -13.08 23.15
C SER A 310 1.90 -11.88 24.10
N LEU A 311 1.15 -10.81 23.81
CA LEU A 311 1.09 -9.61 24.67
C LEU A 311 0.35 -9.86 25.99
N ASP A 312 -0.46 -10.91 26.04
CA ASP A 312 -1.28 -11.29 27.19
C ASP A 312 -0.71 -12.46 27.99
N LEU A 313 0.31 -13.16 27.48
CA LEU A 313 0.88 -14.32 28.15
C LEU A 313 1.45 -13.97 29.52
N GLN A 314 1.36 -14.93 30.45
CA GLN A 314 1.88 -14.81 31.82
C GLN A 314 3.41 -14.77 31.89
N GLU A 315 4.11 -15.18 30.83
CA GLU A 315 5.58 -15.22 30.73
C GLU A 315 6.22 -13.84 30.49
N LYS A 316 5.66 -12.77 31.07
CA LYS A 316 6.26 -11.43 31.01
C LYS A 316 7.48 -11.39 31.92
N VAL A 317 8.60 -10.92 31.39
CA VAL A 317 9.79 -10.68 32.21
C VAL A 317 9.66 -9.30 32.84
N GLN A 318 9.52 -9.27 34.15
CA GLN A 318 9.49 -8.00 34.89
C GLN A 318 10.88 -7.40 34.96
N ILE A 319 11.03 -6.17 34.48
CA ILE A 319 12.26 -5.40 34.57
C ILE A 319 12.29 -4.70 35.93
N THR A 320 11.21 -3.96 36.25
CA THR A 320 11.11 -3.17 37.47
C THR A 320 9.65 -2.81 37.78
N LYS A 321 9.41 -2.38 39.01
CA LYS A 321 8.14 -1.82 39.47
C LYS A 321 8.39 -0.76 40.52
N GLY A 322 7.53 0.25 40.59
CA GLY A 322 7.69 1.33 41.56
C GLY A 322 6.60 2.37 41.47
N ASN A 323 6.79 3.46 42.20
CA ASN A 323 5.88 4.60 42.28
C ASN A 323 6.61 5.94 42.12
N THR A 324 7.90 5.90 41.74
CA THR A 324 8.74 7.09 41.60
C THR A 324 9.32 7.22 40.19
N CYS A 325 9.45 8.46 39.73
CA CYS A 325 10.13 8.80 38.49
C CYS A 325 10.99 10.06 38.61
N SER A 326 11.96 10.24 37.72
CA SER A 326 12.67 11.51 37.59
C SER A 326 11.76 12.56 36.95
N LYS A 327 12.18 13.83 37.03
CA LYS A 327 11.67 14.84 36.09
C LYS A 327 12.14 14.49 34.67
N PRO A 328 11.34 14.79 33.63
CA PRO A 328 11.80 14.68 32.25
C PRO A 328 12.99 15.59 31.97
N LEU A 329 13.96 15.08 31.21
CA LEU A 329 15.10 15.82 30.69
C LEU A 329 15.05 15.84 29.17
N LYS A 330 15.47 16.96 28.57
CA LYS A 330 15.59 17.16 27.13
C LYS A 330 17.03 17.52 26.79
N ILE A 331 17.64 16.74 25.90
CA ILE A 331 18.99 16.97 25.39
C ILE A 331 18.90 17.17 23.88
N THR A 332 19.45 18.28 23.39
CA THR A 332 19.44 18.63 21.96
C THR A 332 20.87 18.89 21.51
N LYS A 333 21.23 18.35 20.34
CA LYS A 333 22.47 18.61 19.63
C LYS A 333 22.14 18.75 18.15
N ASN A 334 22.46 19.91 17.57
CA ASN A 334 22.10 20.24 16.19
C ASN A 334 20.58 20.06 15.95
N LYS A 335 20.20 19.13 15.07
CA LYS A 335 18.81 18.79 14.75
C LYS A 335 18.21 17.71 15.65
N SER A 336 19.06 16.94 16.32
CA SER A 336 18.70 15.74 17.06
C SER A 336 18.33 16.08 18.50
N THR A 337 17.15 15.63 18.93
CA THR A 337 16.64 15.81 20.28
C THR A 337 16.29 14.46 20.88
N VAL A 338 16.73 14.24 22.12
CA VAL A 338 16.29 13.11 22.94
C VAL A 338 15.65 13.65 24.20
N THR A 339 14.37 13.34 24.41
CA THR A 339 13.65 13.63 25.65
C THR A 339 13.46 12.33 26.41
N GLY A 340 13.60 12.32 27.73
CA GLY A 340 13.34 11.11 28.48
C GLY A 340 13.24 11.31 29.97
N LEU A 341 12.81 10.26 30.65
CA LEU A 341 12.66 10.20 32.10
C LEU A 341 13.02 8.82 32.61
N MET A 342 13.37 8.73 33.89
CA MET A 342 13.73 7.48 34.54
C MET A 342 12.59 7.01 35.44
N LEU A 343 12.07 5.81 35.18
CA LEU A 343 11.13 5.08 36.01
C LEU A 343 11.91 4.10 36.89
N ASN A 344 12.14 4.47 38.15
CA ASN A 344 13.07 3.78 39.05
C ASN A 344 14.45 3.56 38.39
N ASP A 345 14.71 2.41 37.78
CA ASP A 345 15.97 1.99 37.16
C ASP A 345 15.84 1.72 35.65
N VAL A 346 14.73 2.12 35.01
CA VAL A 346 14.50 2.02 33.57
C VAL A 346 14.35 3.41 32.97
N ILE A 347 15.00 3.68 31.85
CA ILE A 347 14.84 4.93 31.11
C ILE A 347 13.83 4.74 29.99
N ILE A 348 12.90 5.69 29.84
CA ILE A 348 12.12 5.86 28.61
C ILE A 348 12.71 7.04 27.86
N ALA A 349 13.11 6.83 26.61
CA ALA A 349 13.72 7.86 25.78
C ALA A 349 13.00 7.97 24.43
N PHE A 350 12.60 9.19 24.10
CA PHE A 350 11.95 9.57 22.87
C PHE A 350 12.97 10.25 21.94
N LEU A 351 13.09 9.74 20.73
CA LEU A 351 13.99 10.23 19.69
C LEU A 351 13.21 11.10 18.70
N SER A 352 13.66 12.33 18.46
CA SER A 352 12.97 13.24 17.55
C SER A 352 13.95 14.17 16.85
N LEU A 353 13.71 14.39 15.55
CA LEU A 353 14.38 15.42 14.74
C LEU A 353 13.45 16.61 14.46
N ALA A 354 12.25 16.66 15.05
CA ALA A 354 11.31 17.75 14.83
C ALA A 354 11.94 19.11 15.25
N PRO A 355 11.76 20.18 14.45
CA PRO A 355 10.91 20.28 13.26
C PRO A 355 11.61 19.92 11.93
N TYR A 356 12.86 19.45 11.94
CA TYR A 356 13.61 19.14 10.71
C TYR A 356 13.15 17.83 10.05
N GLY A 357 12.73 16.88 10.88
CA GLY A 357 12.08 15.64 10.47
C GLY A 357 13.01 14.54 9.98
N VAL A 358 12.45 13.34 9.96
CA VAL A 358 13.06 12.10 9.48
C VAL A 358 11.95 11.14 9.07
N GLU A 359 12.23 10.23 8.14
CA GLU A 359 11.33 9.10 7.87
C GLU A 359 11.44 8.09 9.02
N ASP A 360 12.45 7.22 9.02
CA ASP A 360 12.62 6.21 10.07
C ASP A 360 13.97 6.34 10.79
N ILE A 361 13.97 6.05 12.10
CA ILE A 361 15.21 5.89 12.85
C ILE A 361 15.66 4.42 12.78
N PRO A 362 16.91 4.15 12.32
CA PRO A 362 17.36 2.80 12.05
C PRO A 362 17.48 1.95 13.33
N PRO A 363 17.38 0.61 13.21
CA PRO A 363 17.51 -0.32 14.34
C PRO A 363 18.88 -0.27 15.03
N GLU A 364 19.89 0.36 14.42
CA GLU A 364 21.21 0.58 15.02
C GLU A 364 21.13 1.32 16.38
N MET A 365 20.14 2.20 16.55
CA MET A 365 19.91 2.86 17.85
C MET A 365 19.57 1.85 18.96
N SER A 366 18.82 0.79 18.63
CA SER A 366 18.46 -0.28 19.54
C SER A 366 19.64 -1.20 19.88
N ASP A 367 20.68 -1.25 19.04
CA ASP A 367 21.92 -1.95 19.38
C ASP A 367 22.83 -1.09 20.26
N TYR A 368 22.84 0.23 20.03
CA TYR A 368 23.64 1.17 20.81
C TYR A 368 23.25 1.21 22.30
N ILE A 369 21.97 1.02 22.65
CA ILE A 369 21.54 1.00 24.06
C ILE A 369 22.26 -0.07 24.90
N LYS A 370 22.68 -1.18 24.28
CA LYS A 370 23.37 -2.27 24.97
C LYS A 370 24.68 -1.80 25.61
N GLN A 371 25.26 -0.71 25.08
CA GLN A 371 26.48 -0.09 25.60
C GLN A 371 26.21 0.90 26.75
N LEU A 372 24.96 1.37 26.89
CA LEU A 372 24.56 2.36 27.90
C LEU A 372 23.91 1.70 29.13
N VAL A 373 23.32 0.52 28.95
CA VAL A 373 22.74 -0.28 30.03
C VAL A 373 23.83 -0.76 30.98
N ASP A 374 23.61 -0.49 32.26
CA ASP A 374 24.49 -0.86 33.36
C ASP A 374 23.57 -1.43 34.45
N LYS A 375 23.57 -2.76 34.62
CA LYS A 375 22.57 -3.48 35.41
C LYS A 375 22.47 -3.03 36.88
N GLU A 376 23.47 -2.32 37.39
CA GLU A 376 23.44 -1.73 38.73
C GLU A 376 22.66 -0.41 38.78
N THR A 377 22.70 0.40 37.73
CA THR A 377 22.12 1.77 37.72
C THR A 377 20.98 1.96 36.71
N ILE A 378 21.13 1.42 35.49
CA ILE A 378 20.14 1.43 34.41
C ILE A 378 19.92 -0.02 33.96
N LYS A 379 18.82 -0.63 34.39
CA LYS A 379 18.49 -2.01 34.00
C LYS A 379 18.12 -2.16 32.53
N ASP A 380 17.43 -1.18 31.98
CA ASP A 380 17.05 -1.17 30.57
C ASP A 380 16.74 0.26 30.08
N ILE A 381 16.76 0.45 28.76
CA ILE A 381 16.38 1.70 28.08
C ILE A 381 15.35 1.36 27.02
N ILE A 382 14.15 1.91 27.16
CA ILE A 382 13.05 1.76 26.21
C ILE A 382 13.11 2.94 25.23
N LEU A 383 13.51 2.66 23.98
CA LEU A 383 13.56 3.65 22.92
C LEU A 383 12.23 3.75 22.18
N ILE A 384 11.79 4.98 21.96
CA ILE A 384 10.62 5.33 21.16
C ILE A 384 11.09 6.27 20.07
N ASP A 385 10.84 5.90 18.81
CA ASP A 385 10.92 6.84 17.71
C ASP A 385 9.63 7.65 17.70
N SER A 386 9.73 8.96 17.90
CA SER A 386 8.55 9.81 17.93
C SER A 386 7.89 9.92 16.55
N HIS A 387 8.64 9.74 15.45
CA HIS A 387 8.12 9.76 14.08
C HIS A 387 7.20 10.99 13.81
N ASN A 388 7.54 12.13 14.42
CA ASN A 388 6.62 13.26 14.62
C ASN A 388 6.93 14.49 13.76
N SER A 389 7.70 14.30 12.69
CA SER A 389 8.02 15.33 11.72
C SER A 389 8.55 14.65 10.46
N LEU A 390 7.81 14.80 9.36
CA LEU A 390 8.23 14.31 8.05
C LEU A 390 9.55 14.95 7.64
N GLY A 391 10.48 14.14 7.14
CA GLY A 391 11.78 14.59 6.65
C GLY A 391 12.40 13.58 5.69
N PRO A 392 13.69 13.69 5.37
CA PRO A 392 14.41 12.70 4.56
C PRO A 392 14.83 11.48 5.39
N THR A 393 15.47 10.50 4.75
CA THR A 393 16.24 9.46 5.46
C THR A 393 17.30 10.12 6.36
N ILE A 394 17.49 9.58 7.55
CA ILE A 394 18.47 10.11 8.51
C ILE A 394 19.88 10.12 7.93
N SER A 395 20.64 11.17 8.20
CA SER A 395 22.06 11.22 7.86
C SER A 395 22.92 10.58 8.96
N ASP A 396 24.10 10.06 8.61
CA ASP A 396 25.04 9.49 9.59
C ASP A 396 25.38 10.48 10.72
N GLN A 397 25.51 11.77 10.37
CA GLN A 397 25.78 12.84 11.33
C GLN A 397 24.61 13.02 12.32
N ASP A 398 23.37 13.06 11.83
CA ASP A 398 22.19 13.22 12.69
C ASP A 398 21.98 11.99 13.59
N LEU A 399 22.30 10.79 13.08
CA LEU A 399 22.27 9.54 13.83
C LEU A 399 23.31 9.54 14.96
N ASP A 400 24.54 9.96 14.68
CA ASP A 400 25.57 10.11 15.71
C ASP A 400 25.23 11.20 16.73
N ASP A 401 24.56 12.28 16.32
CA ASP A 401 24.04 13.28 17.25
C ASP A 401 22.94 12.71 18.15
N LEU A 402 22.04 11.85 17.65
CA LEU A 402 21.07 11.11 18.49
C LEU A 402 21.77 10.19 19.49
N LYS A 403 22.79 9.42 19.08
CA LYS A 403 23.58 8.57 19.98
C LYS A 403 24.24 9.38 21.10
N ASN A 404 24.81 10.55 20.75
CA ASN A 404 25.41 11.46 21.72
C ASN A 404 24.38 12.03 22.70
N CYS A 405 23.24 12.50 22.20
CA CYS A 405 22.15 13.00 23.04
C CYS A 405 21.62 11.91 23.99
N LEU A 406 21.43 10.68 23.49
CA LEU A 406 20.97 9.56 24.29
C LEU A 406 21.96 9.18 25.40
N LYS A 407 23.26 9.15 25.08
CA LYS A 407 24.32 8.90 26.07
C LYS A 407 24.30 9.95 27.18
N LEU A 408 24.29 11.23 26.82
CA LEU A 408 24.25 12.33 27.78
C LEU A 408 22.96 12.34 28.62
N LEU A 409 21.83 11.99 28.01
CA LEU A 409 20.56 11.82 28.72
C LEU A 409 20.68 10.72 29.77
N ALA A 410 21.20 9.55 29.39
CA ALA A 410 21.36 8.41 30.29
C ALA A 410 22.28 8.76 31.47
N GLU A 411 23.42 9.41 31.22
CA GLU A 411 24.36 9.85 32.26
C GLU A 411 23.72 10.82 33.26
N LYS A 412 22.95 11.80 32.78
CA LYS A 412 22.26 12.77 33.66
C LYS A 412 21.14 12.13 34.47
N LEU A 413 20.31 11.30 33.82
CA LEU A 413 19.17 10.65 34.47
C LEU A 413 19.59 9.72 35.62
N LYS A 414 20.79 9.09 35.56
CA LYS A 414 21.32 8.28 36.67
C LYS A 414 21.37 9.04 38.00
N THR A 415 21.67 10.33 37.94
CA THR A 415 21.86 11.19 39.12
C THR A 415 20.65 12.06 39.43
N GLU A 416 19.62 12.04 38.60
CA GLU A 416 18.43 12.86 38.84
C GLU A 416 17.61 12.35 40.04
N PRO A 417 17.15 13.24 40.93
CA PRO A 417 16.25 12.86 42.01
C PRO A 417 14.95 12.25 41.47
N LYS A 418 14.44 11.26 42.21
CA LYS A 418 13.19 10.57 41.90
C LYS A 418 12.11 11.05 42.86
N TYR A 419 10.91 11.25 42.33
CA TYR A 419 9.75 11.76 43.05
C TYR A 419 8.57 10.83 42.86
N ASP A 420 7.68 10.77 43.85
CA ASP A 420 6.33 10.24 43.64
C ASP A 420 5.66 11.05 42.51
N PHE A 421 4.87 10.37 41.68
CA PHE A 421 4.14 10.99 40.57
C PHE A 421 2.66 10.68 40.62
N ASN A 422 1.87 11.58 40.03
CA ASN A 422 0.49 11.31 39.67
C ASN A 422 0.40 11.11 38.15
N PHE A 423 -0.57 10.34 37.69
CA PHE A 423 -0.88 10.24 36.27
C PHE A 423 -2.38 10.29 36.01
N GLY A 424 -2.75 10.71 34.82
CA GLY A 424 -4.09 10.56 34.27
C GLY A 424 -3.99 10.06 32.84
N PHE A 425 -5.00 9.31 32.39
CA PHE A 425 -5.07 8.79 31.03
C PHE A 425 -6.37 9.20 30.34
N THR A 426 -6.29 9.49 29.04
CA THR A 426 -7.47 9.66 28.19
C THR A 426 -7.18 9.20 26.77
N SER A 427 -8.22 8.79 26.05
CA SER A 427 -8.13 8.41 24.64
C SER A 427 -9.36 8.90 23.88
N LEU A 428 -9.18 9.20 22.60
CA LEU A 428 -10.20 9.70 21.71
C LEU A 428 -10.18 8.91 20.39
N ASP A 429 -11.34 8.39 20.00
CA ASP A 429 -11.61 7.85 18.68
C ASP A 429 -12.54 8.84 17.97
N ASP A 430 -11.94 9.80 17.25
CA ASP A 430 -12.67 10.87 16.57
C ASP A 430 -12.44 10.78 15.06
N LYS A 431 -13.46 10.24 14.37
CA LYS A 431 -13.45 10.00 12.93
C LYS A 431 -13.59 11.29 12.10
N SER A 432 -13.70 12.45 12.75
CA SER A 432 -13.69 13.74 12.06
C SER A 432 -12.32 14.12 11.49
N PHE A 433 -11.23 13.47 11.94
CA PHE A 433 -9.86 13.71 11.47
C PHE A 433 -9.38 12.58 10.53
N PRO A 434 -9.41 12.75 9.19
CA PRO A 434 -9.07 11.69 8.25
C PRO A 434 -7.60 11.24 8.28
N GLU A 435 -6.70 12.09 8.80
CA GLU A 435 -5.29 11.78 9.05
C GLU A 435 -5.04 10.94 10.31
N VAL A 436 -6.08 10.66 11.11
CA VAL A 436 -6.03 9.79 12.29
C VAL A 436 -6.72 8.46 11.97
N GLY A 437 -5.99 7.36 12.17
CA GLY A 437 -6.42 5.99 11.97
C GLY A 437 -7.29 5.45 13.11
N GLU A 438 -7.69 4.19 12.98
CA GLU A 438 -8.62 3.52 13.91
C GLU A 438 -8.05 3.32 15.33
N GLY A 439 -6.73 3.47 15.51
CA GLY A 439 -6.10 3.50 16.83
C GLY A 439 -6.37 4.80 17.60
N GLY A 440 -6.81 5.87 16.94
CA GLY A 440 -7.20 7.13 17.56
C GLY A 440 -6.03 7.89 18.20
N ILE A 441 -6.36 8.71 19.20
CA ILE A 441 -5.44 9.59 19.93
C ILE A 441 -5.43 9.14 21.39
N SER A 442 -4.25 8.93 21.96
CA SER A 442 -4.07 8.67 23.39
C SER A 442 -3.21 9.74 24.03
N CYS A 443 -3.53 10.09 25.27
CA CYS A 443 -2.80 11.08 26.06
C CYS A 443 -2.62 10.62 27.50
N VAL A 444 -1.38 10.73 27.99
CA VAL A 444 -1.01 10.56 29.39
C VAL A 444 -0.54 11.91 29.93
N CYS A 445 -1.12 12.35 31.04
CA CYS A 445 -0.58 13.45 31.84
C CYS A 445 0.20 12.87 33.00
N LEU A 446 1.50 13.15 33.08
CA LEU A 446 2.38 12.78 34.18
C LEU A 446 2.65 14.04 35.02
N SER A 447 2.16 14.08 36.25
CA SER A 447 2.41 15.17 37.18
C SER A 447 3.51 14.77 38.16
N VAL A 448 4.65 15.46 38.08
CA VAL A 448 5.84 15.20 38.92
C VAL A 448 6.19 16.49 39.65
N VAL A 449 6.15 16.46 40.98
CA VAL A 449 6.20 17.68 41.80
C VAL A 449 5.03 18.61 41.39
N ASP A 450 5.29 19.86 41.01
CA ASP A 450 4.27 20.86 40.67
C ASP A 450 4.16 21.12 39.15
N LYS A 451 4.57 20.16 38.30
CA LYS A 451 4.52 20.29 36.84
C LYS A 451 3.86 19.09 36.18
N SER A 452 2.97 19.37 35.22
CA SER A 452 2.30 18.38 34.37
C SER A 452 3.01 18.26 33.02
N TYR A 453 3.36 17.02 32.66
CA TYR A 453 4.02 16.66 31.42
C TYR A 453 3.09 15.78 30.57
N LEU A 454 2.81 16.20 29.34
CA LEU A 454 1.83 15.56 28.46
C LEU A 454 2.54 14.69 27.43
N LEU A 455 2.16 13.42 27.35
CA LEU A 455 2.63 12.48 26.33
C LEU A 455 1.47 12.13 25.41
N TYR A 456 1.65 12.33 24.11
CA TYR A 456 0.68 11.94 23.09
C TYR A 456 1.19 10.78 22.24
N SER A 457 0.29 9.88 21.88
CA SER A 457 0.46 8.90 20.81
C SER A 457 -0.77 9.00 19.91
N ILE A 458 -0.53 9.22 18.63
CA ILE A 458 -1.57 9.48 17.65
C ILE A 458 -1.43 8.47 16.53
N ASP A 459 -2.51 7.73 16.25
CA ASP A 459 -2.53 6.75 15.18
C ASP A 459 -2.51 7.44 13.83
N SER A 460 -1.32 7.76 13.34
CA SER A 460 -1.07 8.40 12.07
C SER A 460 0.25 7.87 11.52
N ASN A 461 0.52 8.10 10.24
CA ASN A 461 1.81 7.71 9.68
C ASN A 461 2.89 8.61 10.28
N ASN A 462 2.92 9.88 9.93
CA ASN A 462 3.87 10.88 10.42
C ASN A 462 3.16 12.22 10.63
N ALA A 463 3.85 13.28 11.05
CA ALA A 463 3.28 14.62 11.23
C ALA A 463 3.98 15.67 10.35
N ILE A 464 3.29 16.75 10.01
CA ILE A 464 3.95 17.87 9.33
C ILE A 464 4.95 18.57 10.26
N PRO A 465 6.07 19.11 9.74
CA PRO A 465 7.11 19.78 10.53
C PRO A 465 6.64 20.84 11.54
N SER A 466 5.59 21.57 11.19
CA SER A 466 5.03 22.64 12.03
C SER A 466 4.13 22.15 13.15
N PHE A 467 3.70 20.89 13.15
CA PHE A 467 2.68 20.38 14.07
C PHE A 467 3.14 20.41 15.54
N LYS A 468 4.28 19.76 15.84
CA LYS A 468 4.84 19.72 17.20
C LYS A 468 5.14 21.12 17.76
N PRO A 469 5.86 22.02 17.06
CA PRO A 469 6.10 23.38 17.56
C PRO A 469 4.82 24.17 17.84
N SER A 470 3.76 23.95 17.06
CA SER A 470 2.48 24.63 17.24
C SER A 470 1.74 24.09 18.48
N LEU A 471 1.72 22.77 18.66
CA LEU A 471 1.17 22.13 19.87
C LEU A 471 1.93 22.53 21.14
N GLU A 472 3.28 22.55 21.10
CA GLU A 472 4.12 23.00 22.22
C GLU A 472 3.75 24.43 22.65
N ARG A 473 3.53 25.33 21.69
CA ARG A 473 3.14 26.72 21.95
C ARG A 473 1.76 26.80 22.62
N GLU A 474 0.76 26.10 22.10
CA GLU A 474 -0.61 26.16 22.64
C GLU A 474 -0.72 25.49 24.02
N LEU A 475 0.02 24.42 24.27
CA LEU A 475 0.11 23.83 25.62
C LEU A 475 0.78 24.79 26.61
N ALA A 476 1.85 25.48 26.20
CA ALA A 476 2.52 26.47 27.03
C ALA A 476 1.60 27.63 27.41
N ASN A 477 0.74 28.10 26.49
CA ASN A 477 -0.30 29.10 26.79
C ASN A 477 -1.26 28.66 27.91
N SER A 478 -1.41 27.35 28.12
CA SER A 478 -2.23 26.75 29.19
C SER A 478 -1.42 26.30 30.41
N ASN A 479 -0.15 26.72 30.55
CA ASN A 479 0.80 26.27 31.58
C ASN A 479 1.04 24.74 31.60
N LEU A 480 0.83 24.07 30.48
CA LEU A 480 1.09 22.64 30.33
C LEU A 480 2.40 22.42 29.57
N SER A 481 3.17 21.41 29.96
CA SER A 481 4.43 21.08 29.30
C SER A 481 4.25 19.84 28.44
N LEU A 482 4.64 19.90 27.16
CA LEU A 482 4.72 18.70 26.32
C LEU A 482 5.94 17.86 26.75
N LEU A 483 5.72 16.60 27.12
CA LEU A 483 6.79 15.60 27.22
C LEU A 483 7.26 15.23 25.82
N GLU A 484 6.33 14.70 25.03
CA GLU A 484 6.56 14.37 23.62
C GLU A 484 5.21 14.11 22.91
N ILE A 485 5.21 14.28 21.60
CA ILE A 485 4.15 13.81 20.71
C ILE A 485 4.72 12.77 19.77
N CYS A 486 4.11 11.58 19.73
CA CYS A 486 4.51 10.49 18.85
C CYS A 486 3.40 10.14 17.87
N THR A 487 3.75 9.80 16.63
CA THR A 487 2.84 9.03 15.77
C THR A 487 3.19 7.54 15.83
N THR A 488 2.28 6.69 15.38
CA THR A 488 2.43 5.23 15.45
C THR A 488 3.07 4.62 14.22
N ASP A 489 3.39 5.42 13.20
CA ASP A 489 3.75 4.99 11.85
C ASP A 489 2.69 4.06 11.24
N SER A 490 1.42 4.38 11.45
CA SER A 490 0.33 3.57 10.90
C SER A 490 0.22 3.72 9.38
N HIS A 491 0.14 2.59 8.69
CA HIS A 491 -0.06 2.52 7.24
C HIS A 491 -1.54 2.32 6.86
N PHE A 492 -2.49 2.61 7.74
CA PHE A 492 -3.94 2.37 7.52
C PHE A 492 -4.48 2.97 6.21
N SER A 493 -3.95 4.12 5.79
CA SER A 493 -4.32 4.87 4.58
C SER A 493 -3.34 4.69 3.42
N SER A 494 -2.21 4.01 3.63
CA SER A 494 -1.16 3.81 2.62
C SER A 494 -1.68 3.06 1.39
N GLY A 495 -1.46 3.64 0.21
CA GLY A 495 -1.90 3.06 -1.07
C GLY A 495 -3.42 3.15 -1.32
N LYS A 496 -4.15 3.86 -0.45
CA LYS A 496 -5.59 4.16 -0.62
C LYS A 496 -5.85 5.62 -1.00
N MET A 497 -4.87 6.50 -0.81
CA MET A 497 -4.96 7.94 -1.06
C MET A 497 -4.21 8.36 -2.33
N GLU A 498 -4.76 9.32 -3.05
CA GLU A 498 -4.20 9.89 -4.30
C GLU A 498 -3.13 10.96 -4.02
N THR A 499 -2.22 10.71 -3.08
CA THR A 499 -1.09 11.63 -2.79
C THR A 499 0.22 11.02 -3.29
N ALA A 500 1.24 11.87 -3.51
CA ALA A 500 2.56 11.40 -3.93
C ALA A 500 3.22 10.45 -2.90
N LYS A 501 2.83 10.57 -1.62
CA LYS A 501 3.26 9.74 -0.48
C LYS A 501 2.35 8.52 -0.27
N GLY A 502 1.12 8.55 -0.78
CA GLY A 502 0.12 7.49 -0.62
C GLY A 502 -0.69 7.55 0.68
N TYR A 503 -0.47 8.57 1.53
CA TYR A 503 -1.17 8.86 2.79
C TYR A 503 -1.21 10.38 3.07
N TYR A 504 -1.90 10.80 4.13
CA TYR A 504 -1.88 12.17 4.69
C TYR A 504 -1.22 12.16 6.07
N ALA A 505 -0.29 13.09 6.30
CA ALA A 505 0.34 13.24 7.60
C ALA A 505 -0.55 14.02 8.58
N LEU A 506 -0.28 13.84 9.86
CA LEU A 506 -0.94 14.57 10.94
C LEU A 506 -0.80 16.09 10.73
N GLY A 507 -1.94 16.78 10.63
CA GLY A 507 -2.02 18.22 10.38
C GLY A 507 -2.01 18.64 8.91
N GLU A 508 -2.04 17.69 7.95
CA GLU A 508 -2.07 17.99 6.50
C GLU A 508 -3.48 18.28 5.97
N LEU A 509 -4.54 17.75 6.60
CA LEU A 509 -5.92 17.85 6.10
C LEU A 509 -6.84 18.67 7.00
N SER A 510 -6.88 18.36 8.30
CA SER A 510 -7.51 19.28 9.25
C SER A 510 -6.73 20.60 9.20
N SER A 511 -7.41 21.74 9.23
CA SER A 511 -6.73 23.00 9.54
C SER A 511 -6.07 22.76 10.90
N GLY A 512 -4.77 22.45 10.95
CA GLY A 512 -4.14 21.77 12.10
C GLY A 512 -4.43 22.41 13.45
N GLU A 513 -4.83 23.68 13.46
CA GLU A 513 -5.45 24.41 14.58
C GLU A 513 -6.62 23.69 15.27
N GLU A 514 -7.57 23.09 14.54
CA GLU A 514 -8.73 22.40 15.14
C GLU A 514 -8.30 21.16 15.90
N LEU A 515 -7.42 20.37 15.30
CA LEU A 515 -6.84 19.20 15.94
C LEU A 515 -5.99 19.61 17.15
N ILE A 516 -5.13 20.62 17.02
CA ILE A 516 -4.32 21.14 18.14
C ILE A 516 -5.23 21.60 19.29
N LYS A 517 -6.29 22.35 19.01
CA LYS A 517 -7.26 22.78 20.02
C LYS A 517 -7.88 21.57 20.73
N LYS A 518 -8.28 20.54 19.99
CA LYS A 518 -8.80 19.29 20.55
C LYS A 518 -7.78 18.59 21.46
N LEU A 519 -6.50 18.57 21.08
CA LEU A 519 -5.43 18.00 21.89
C LEU A 519 -5.19 18.80 23.17
N VAL A 520 -5.29 20.13 23.13
CA VAL A 520 -5.17 21.02 24.30
C VAL A 520 -6.36 20.82 25.25
N ASP A 521 -7.59 20.79 24.74
CA ASP A 521 -8.80 20.53 25.55
C ASP A 521 -8.72 19.16 26.26
N MET A 522 -8.22 18.16 25.54
CA MET A 522 -7.90 16.84 26.08
C MET A 522 -6.86 16.93 27.21
N ALA A 523 -5.79 17.71 27.01
CA ALA A 523 -4.71 17.92 27.97
C ALA A 523 -5.21 18.49 29.30
N VAL A 524 -5.99 19.57 29.22
CA VAL A 524 -6.59 20.24 30.38
C VAL A 524 -7.48 19.28 31.15
N THR A 525 -8.30 18.50 30.43
CA THR A 525 -9.19 17.52 31.05
C THR A 525 -8.42 16.42 31.78
N VAL A 526 -7.41 15.82 31.15
CA VAL A 526 -6.67 14.70 31.76
C VAL A 526 -5.83 15.16 32.95
N CYS A 527 -5.21 16.35 32.88
CA CYS A 527 -4.42 16.87 33.98
C CYS A 527 -5.27 17.27 35.20
N SER A 528 -6.57 17.58 35.01
CA SER A 528 -7.50 17.81 36.13
C SER A 528 -7.89 16.55 36.91
N LYS A 529 -7.58 15.35 36.38
CA LYS A 529 -8.03 14.06 36.91
C LYS A 529 -6.87 13.13 37.31
N THR A 530 -5.65 13.65 37.48
CA THR A 530 -4.51 12.80 37.83
C THR A 530 -4.62 12.22 39.23
N GLU A 531 -4.13 11.01 39.42
CA GLU A 531 -4.09 10.31 40.70
C GLU A 531 -2.72 9.66 40.94
N LYS A 532 -2.45 9.25 42.19
CA LYS A 532 -1.16 8.65 42.56
C LYS A 532 -0.86 7.42 41.71
N GLY A 533 0.26 7.47 41.00
CA GLY A 533 0.65 6.46 40.03
C GLY A 533 1.58 5.41 40.60
N HIS A 534 1.38 4.18 40.15
CA HIS A 534 2.35 3.09 40.24
C HIS A 534 2.63 2.59 38.84
N PHE A 535 3.82 2.05 38.61
CA PHE A 535 4.16 1.45 37.35
C PHE A 535 4.77 0.05 37.51
N GLN A 536 4.59 -0.76 36.47
CA GLN A 536 5.30 -2.01 36.28
C GLN A 536 5.82 -2.05 34.84
N ALA A 537 7.15 -2.06 34.68
CA ALA A 537 7.81 -2.16 33.40
C ALA A 537 8.24 -3.61 33.14
N ASN A 538 7.77 -4.17 32.04
CA ASN A 538 8.01 -5.54 31.63
C ASN A 538 8.36 -5.59 30.15
N TYR A 539 8.89 -6.72 29.69
CA TYR A 539 8.87 -7.07 28.27
C TYR A 539 8.31 -8.48 28.07
N CYS A 540 7.68 -8.72 26.92
CA CYS A 540 7.41 -10.06 26.43
C CYS A 540 8.33 -10.37 25.25
N SER A 541 8.78 -11.62 25.15
CA SER A 541 9.52 -12.11 23.99
C SER A 541 8.62 -13.06 23.21
N SER A 542 8.49 -12.82 21.91
CA SER A 542 7.65 -13.61 21.01
C SER A 542 8.47 -14.10 19.84
N THR A 543 8.45 -15.41 19.59
CA THR A 543 9.11 -15.99 18.42
C THR A 543 8.12 -16.03 17.26
N LEU A 544 8.37 -15.19 16.26
CA LEU A 544 7.46 -14.92 15.15
C LEU A 544 8.19 -15.05 13.82
N ASN A 545 7.43 -15.26 12.76
CA ASN A 545 7.96 -15.11 11.42
C ASN A 545 7.90 -13.63 11.00
N ILE A 546 9.02 -13.09 10.53
CA ILE A 546 9.16 -11.74 9.98
C ILE A 546 9.61 -11.81 8.52
N LEU A 547 9.39 -10.75 7.73
CA LEU A 547 9.80 -10.74 6.31
C LEU A 547 11.32 -10.94 6.13
N GLY A 548 12.12 -10.26 6.95
CA GLY A 548 13.58 -10.26 6.84
C GLY A 548 14.11 -9.35 5.74
N GLN A 549 15.25 -8.72 5.99
CA GLN A 549 15.85 -7.74 5.08
C GLN A 549 16.14 -8.32 3.70
N GLU A 550 16.72 -9.53 3.65
CA GLU A 550 17.10 -10.16 2.38
C GLU A 550 15.87 -10.39 1.47
N GLN A 551 14.70 -10.69 2.04
CA GLN A 551 13.50 -10.90 1.25
C GLN A 551 12.95 -9.60 0.69
N ILE A 552 12.95 -8.53 1.46
CA ILE A 552 12.57 -7.20 0.98
C ILE A 552 13.44 -6.81 -0.22
N ASP A 553 14.76 -7.02 -0.10
CA ASP A 553 15.71 -6.73 -1.18
C ASP A 553 15.47 -7.62 -2.41
N ARG A 554 15.09 -8.89 -2.22
CA ARG A 554 14.71 -9.80 -3.31
C ARG A 554 13.41 -9.36 -4.00
N TYR A 555 12.37 -8.98 -3.25
CA TYR A 555 11.10 -8.51 -3.80
C TYR A 555 11.25 -7.18 -4.55
N SER A 556 12.04 -6.26 -4.00
CA SER A 556 12.34 -4.96 -4.62
C SER A 556 13.06 -5.14 -5.96
N ARG A 557 14.12 -5.97 -5.99
CA ARG A 557 14.82 -6.32 -7.24
C ARG A 557 13.91 -7.04 -8.23
N PHE A 558 13.11 -7.99 -7.77
CA PHE A 558 12.13 -8.69 -8.61
C PHE A 558 11.17 -7.72 -9.28
N LEU A 559 10.62 -6.75 -8.54
CA LEU A 559 9.67 -5.78 -9.08
C LEU A 559 10.31 -4.94 -10.18
N GLN A 560 11.53 -4.43 -9.96
CA GLN A 560 12.26 -3.66 -10.96
C GLN A 560 12.54 -4.48 -12.23
N GLU A 561 13.01 -5.72 -12.07
CA GLU A 561 13.34 -6.62 -13.17
C GLU A 561 12.09 -7.00 -13.97
N VAL A 562 10.99 -7.38 -13.32
CA VAL A 562 9.73 -7.71 -13.99
C VAL A 562 9.20 -6.52 -14.78
N LEU A 563 9.21 -5.32 -14.20
CA LEU A 563 8.74 -4.13 -14.90
C LEU A 563 9.61 -3.79 -16.11
N SER A 564 10.93 -3.92 -16.00
CA SER A 564 11.88 -3.76 -17.10
C SER A 564 11.62 -4.77 -18.22
N HIS A 565 11.47 -6.04 -17.87
CA HIS A 565 11.21 -7.13 -18.82
C HIS A 565 9.84 -6.98 -19.49
N ALA A 566 8.80 -6.63 -18.73
CA ALA A 566 7.48 -6.34 -19.26
C ALA A 566 7.52 -5.16 -20.24
N LYS A 567 8.19 -4.06 -19.90
CA LYS A 567 8.33 -2.90 -20.80
C LYS A 567 9.06 -3.27 -22.10
N LYS A 568 10.21 -3.93 -22.01
CA LYS A 568 11.00 -4.35 -23.19
C LYS A 568 10.22 -5.32 -24.07
N GLY A 569 9.57 -6.32 -23.47
CA GLY A 569 8.77 -7.29 -24.21
C GLY A 569 7.53 -6.68 -24.84
N ALA A 570 6.85 -5.74 -24.18
CA ALA A 570 5.74 -4.99 -24.76
C ALA A 570 6.19 -4.18 -26.00
N ILE A 571 7.32 -3.46 -25.92
CA ILE A 571 7.89 -2.72 -27.06
C ILE A 571 8.22 -3.69 -28.21
N ALA A 572 8.88 -4.81 -27.92
CA ALA A 572 9.22 -5.80 -28.93
C ALA A 572 7.97 -6.40 -29.60
N LEU A 573 6.93 -6.71 -28.83
CA LEU A 573 5.64 -7.17 -29.36
C LEU A 573 4.97 -6.12 -30.22
N THR A 574 5.00 -4.84 -29.83
CA THR A 574 4.45 -3.74 -30.64
C THR A 574 5.19 -3.60 -31.97
N ILE A 575 6.53 -3.59 -31.95
CA ILE A 575 7.34 -3.52 -33.18
C ILE A 575 7.03 -4.71 -34.08
N PHE A 576 6.97 -5.92 -33.52
CA PHE A 576 6.64 -7.12 -34.26
C PHE A 576 5.23 -7.07 -34.86
N ALA A 577 4.23 -6.59 -34.11
CA ALA A 577 2.87 -6.43 -34.59
C ALA A 577 2.77 -5.41 -35.74
N VAL A 578 3.49 -4.28 -35.65
CA VAL A 578 3.58 -3.28 -36.72
C VAL A 578 4.25 -3.87 -37.96
N PHE A 579 5.37 -4.58 -37.80
CA PHE A 579 6.07 -5.22 -38.92
C PHE A 579 5.20 -6.28 -39.61
N ALA A 580 4.55 -7.14 -38.84
CA ALA A 580 3.63 -8.14 -39.37
C ALA A 580 2.41 -7.50 -40.05
N LEU A 581 1.91 -6.37 -39.53
CA LEU A 581 0.86 -5.57 -40.15
C LEU A 581 1.31 -5.00 -41.50
N THR A 582 2.54 -4.45 -41.59
CA THR A 582 3.09 -3.93 -42.84
C THR A 582 3.20 -5.02 -43.91
N ILE A 583 3.71 -6.20 -43.55
CA ILE A 583 3.78 -7.35 -44.48
C ILE A 583 2.38 -7.73 -44.98
N PHE A 584 1.40 -7.76 -44.07
CA PHE A 584 0.02 -8.07 -44.45
C PHE A 584 -0.54 -7.03 -45.43
N ILE A 585 -0.35 -5.73 -45.16
CA ILE A 585 -0.81 -4.65 -46.05
C ILE A 585 -0.16 -4.77 -47.43
N LEU A 586 1.16 -5.03 -47.49
CA LEU A 586 1.85 -5.25 -48.75
C LEU A 586 1.29 -6.46 -49.50
N THR A 587 1.01 -7.55 -48.79
CA THR A 587 0.45 -8.78 -49.36
C THR A 587 -0.95 -8.53 -49.93
N VAL A 588 -1.85 -7.90 -49.15
CA VAL A 588 -3.21 -7.57 -49.60
C VAL A 588 -3.20 -6.55 -50.74
N GLY A 589 -2.31 -5.55 -50.67
CA GLY A 589 -2.10 -4.56 -51.74
C GLY A 589 -1.63 -5.19 -53.05
N LEU A 590 -0.80 -6.24 -53.01
CA LEU A 590 -0.40 -6.98 -54.20
C LEU A 590 -1.57 -7.78 -54.82
N PHE A 591 -2.54 -8.22 -54.01
CA PHE A 591 -3.71 -8.99 -54.47
C PHE A 591 -4.94 -8.13 -54.80
N SER A 592 -4.99 -6.85 -54.42
CA SER A 592 -6.10 -5.94 -54.73
C SER A 592 -5.95 -5.20 -56.07
N TRP A 593 -4.80 -5.38 -56.75
CA TRP A 593 -4.50 -4.84 -58.08
C TRP A 593 -4.69 -5.87 -59.22
N GLN A 594 -5.20 -7.06 -58.90
CA GLN A 594 -5.69 -8.09 -59.83
C GLN A 594 -7.19 -8.26 -59.63
#